data_AF-A0A7H8IVC2-F1
#
_entry.id   AF-A0A7H8IVC2-F1
#
_cell.length_a   1.000
_cell.length_b   1.000
_cell.length_c   1.000
_cell.angle_alpha   90.00
_cell.angle_beta   90.00
_cell.angle_gamma   90.00
#
_symmetry.space_group_name_H-M   'P 1'
#
loop_
_entity.id
_entity.type
_entity.pdbx_description
1 polymer ?
#
loop_
_entity_poly.entity_id
_entity_poly.type
_entity_poly.pdbx_seq_one_letter_code
_entity_poly.pdbx_strand_id
1 'polypeptide(L)'
;MHTHGTDVRQKAIKLLRSGVRNADVSRMLGVPVGTVGYWLHLDRAQQGTLPGRAHRPCPRCDGRELDHAAYAYLLGLYLGDGHIIQYSQHRAPSLMIACDEAWPGLLDECQAAMQAVFPDNSVCRVRRTGCRNVKVYSQHLWCMFPQHGPGKKHDRIIALEPWQQQLVDGHPWDFIRGLFHSDGCRITNWTTRIVAGERKRYEYPRYFFTNKSDDIRTLCSDTLTKVGVEWTTLARGSDPFNISVARRASVALMDAHVGPKY
;
A
#
# COMPACT_ATOMS: atom_id res chain seq x y z
N MET A 1 7.48 -0.46 -44.35
CA MET A 1 6.11 0.02 -44.07
C MET A 1 5.27 -0.26 -45.30
N HIS A 2 4.35 -1.22 -45.25
CA HIS A 2 3.38 -1.37 -46.34
C HIS A 2 2.36 -0.23 -46.24
N THR A 3 2.46 0.72 -47.16
CA THR A 3 1.48 1.79 -47.33
C THR A 3 0.22 1.19 -47.95
N HIS A 4 -0.77 0.87 -47.12
CA HIS A 4 -2.09 0.48 -47.60
C HIS A 4 -2.78 1.69 -48.25
N GLY A 5 -3.53 1.45 -49.33
CA GLY A 5 -4.29 2.48 -50.04
C GLY A 5 -5.31 3.19 -49.14
N THR A 6 -5.60 4.45 -49.47
CA THR A 6 -6.54 5.31 -48.75
C THR A 6 -7.95 4.71 -48.69
N ASP A 7 -8.32 3.91 -49.70
CA ASP A 7 -9.56 3.16 -49.84
C ASP A 7 -9.70 2.07 -48.75
N VAL A 8 -8.63 1.31 -48.49
CA VAL A 8 -8.62 0.27 -47.45
C VAL A 8 -8.77 0.90 -46.06
N ARG A 9 -8.10 2.03 -45.83
CA ARG A 9 -8.23 2.79 -44.56
C ARG A 9 -9.65 3.31 -44.36
N GLN A 10 -10.27 3.90 -45.37
CA GLN A 10 -11.65 4.41 -45.28
C GLN A 10 -12.64 3.27 -45.01
N LYS A 11 -12.49 2.13 -45.68
CA LYS A 11 -13.32 0.93 -45.46
C LYS A 11 -13.15 0.38 -44.04
N ALA A 12 -11.91 0.33 -43.53
CA ALA A 12 -11.62 -0.06 -42.16
C ALA A 12 -12.30 0.86 -41.14
N ILE A 13 -12.16 2.19 -41.29
CA ILE A 13 -12.78 3.18 -40.39
C ILE A 13 -14.31 3.03 -40.39
N LYS A 14 -14.94 2.82 -41.56
CA LYS A 14 -16.39 2.62 -41.65
C LYS A 14 -16.86 1.39 -40.85
N LEU A 15 -16.15 0.26 -40.96
CA LEU A 15 -16.44 -0.96 -40.20
C LEU A 15 -16.22 -0.78 -38.69
N LEU A 16 -15.18 -0.04 -38.30
CA LEU A 16 -14.89 0.26 -36.89
C LEU A 16 -15.98 1.16 -36.29
N ARG A 17 -16.44 2.16 -37.03
CA ARG A 17 -17.55 3.04 -36.60
C ARG A 17 -18.87 2.30 -36.45
N SER A 18 -19.10 1.22 -37.21
CA SER A 18 -20.26 0.35 -37.05
C SER A 18 -20.12 -0.67 -35.90
N GLY A 19 -19.07 -0.57 -35.08
CA GLY A 19 -18.88 -1.41 -33.89
C GLY A 19 -18.16 -2.74 -34.11
N VAL A 20 -17.61 -2.99 -35.30
CA VAL A 20 -16.85 -4.21 -35.58
C VAL A 20 -15.51 -4.16 -34.84
N ARG A 21 -15.10 -5.28 -34.21
CA ARG A 21 -13.86 -5.34 -33.44
C ARG A 21 -12.64 -5.24 -34.36
N ASN A 22 -11.56 -4.63 -33.87
CA ASN A 22 -10.31 -4.47 -34.63
C ASN A 22 -9.77 -5.78 -35.24
N ALA A 23 -9.88 -6.89 -34.51
CA ALA A 23 -9.43 -8.20 -34.96
C ALA A 23 -10.27 -8.77 -36.11
N ASP A 24 -11.57 -8.48 -36.15
CA ASP A 24 -12.45 -8.88 -37.25
C ASP A 24 -12.16 -8.03 -38.50
N VAL A 25 -12.01 -6.70 -38.33
CA VAL A 25 -11.63 -5.78 -39.44
C VAL A 25 -10.27 -6.14 -40.03
N SER A 26 -9.30 -6.50 -39.18
CA SER A 26 -7.98 -6.99 -39.59
C SER A 26 -8.08 -8.23 -40.48
N ARG A 27 -8.87 -9.23 -40.06
CA ARG A 27 -9.11 -10.45 -40.85
C ARG A 27 -9.83 -10.17 -42.17
N MET A 28 -10.85 -9.31 -42.15
CA MET A 28 -11.64 -8.97 -43.34
C MET A 28 -10.84 -8.23 -44.41
N LEU A 29 -9.88 -7.41 -44.01
CA LEU A 29 -9.14 -6.52 -44.92
C LEU A 29 -7.68 -6.95 -45.14
N GLY A 30 -7.22 -8.01 -44.48
CA GLY A 30 -5.82 -8.47 -44.58
C GLY A 30 -4.80 -7.46 -44.03
N VAL A 31 -5.23 -6.59 -43.11
CA VAL A 31 -4.40 -5.52 -42.53
C VAL A 31 -3.98 -5.91 -41.10
N PRO A 32 -2.75 -5.66 -40.66
CA PRO A 32 -2.34 -5.91 -39.28
C PRO A 32 -3.24 -5.21 -38.25
N VAL A 33 -3.59 -5.91 -37.16
CA VAL A 33 -4.46 -5.37 -36.08
C VAL A 33 -3.93 -4.05 -35.52
N GLY A 34 -2.60 -3.92 -35.39
CA GLY A 34 -1.96 -2.68 -34.93
C GLY A 34 -2.20 -1.49 -35.86
N THR A 35 -2.16 -1.71 -37.18
CA THR A 35 -2.46 -0.67 -38.19
C THR A 35 -3.93 -0.25 -38.14
N VAL A 36 -4.84 -1.22 -38.02
CA VAL A 36 -6.28 -0.94 -37.83
C VAL A 36 -6.51 -0.12 -36.55
N GLY A 37 -5.85 -0.49 -35.44
CA GLY A 37 -5.90 0.25 -34.18
C GLY A 37 -5.34 1.67 -34.30
N TYR A 38 -4.25 1.86 -35.05
CA TYR A 38 -3.68 3.17 -35.32
C TYR A 38 -4.62 4.05 -36.15
N TRP A 39 -5.27 3.50 -37.19
CA TRP A 39 -6.27 4.23 -37.95
C TRP A 39 -7.48 4.65 -37.11
N LEU A 40 -7.96 3.77 -36.23
CA LEU A 40 -9.03 4.09 -35.27
C LEU A 40 -8.62 5.23 -34.33
N HIS A 41 -7.37 5.20 -33.85
CA HIS A 41 -6.83 6.25 -33.00
C HIS A 41 -6.80 7.60 -33.73
N LEU A 42 -6.25 7.65 -34.95
CA LEU A 42 -6.22 8.87 -35.76
C LEU A 42 -7.63 9.39 -36.09
N ASP A 43 -8.56 8.49 -36.39
CA ASP A 43 -9.96 8.85 -36.67
C ASP A 43 -10.61 9.52 -35.46
N ARG A 44 -10.49 8.90 -34.28
CA ARG A 44 -10.97 9.46 -33.02
C ARG A 44 -10.29 10.78 -32.66
N ALA A 45 -8.99 10.92 -32.96
CA ALA A 45 -8.25 12.16 -32.75
C ALA A 45 -8.79 13.30 -33.61
N GLN A 46 -9.06 13.04 -34.90
CA GLN A 46 -9.66 14.01 -35.81
C GLN A 46 -11.07 14.42 -35.41
N GLN A 47 -11.83 13.51 -34.80
CA GLN A 47 -13.18 13.78 -34.33
C GLN A 47 -13.26 14.36 -32.91
N GLY A 48 -12.13 14.48 -32.19
CA GLY A 48 -12.14 14.87 -30.78
C GLY A 48 -12.81 13.82 -29.86
N THR A 49 -13.00 12.59 -30.33
CA THR A 49 -13.68 11.48 -29.62
C THR A 49 -12.69 10.45 -29.09
N LEU A 50 -11.42 10.84 -28.92
CA LEU A 50 -10.46 10.01 -28.21
C LEU A 50 -11.03 9.67 -26.83
N PRO A 51 -11.12 8.38 -26.46
CA PRO A 51 -11.50 8.03 -25.11
C PRO A 51 -10.54 8.75 -24.17
N GLY A 52 -11.10 9.65 -23.36
CA GLY A 52 -10.36 10.31 -22.31
C GLY A 52 -9.73 9.27 -21.38
N ARG A 53 -8.79 9.71 -20.57
CA ARG A 53 -8.30 8.85 -19.50
C ARG A 53 -9.49 8.47 -18.62
N ALA A 54 -9.67 7.18 -18.34
CA ALA A 54 -10.68 6.75 -17.39
C ALA A 54 -10.46 7.54 -16.08
N HIS A 55 -11.46 8.36 -15.72
CA HIS A 55 -11.43 9.10 -14.47
C HIS A 55 -11.49 8.07 -13.33
N ARG A 56 -10.51 8.12 -12.44
CA ARG A 56 -10.41 7.24 -11.28
C ARG A 56 -10.67 8.12 -10.06
N PRO A 57 -11.90 8.12 -9.52
CA PRO A 57 -12.29 9.11 -8.53
C PRO A 57 -11.47 8.97 -7.22
N CYS A 58 -10.94 10.09 -6.77
CA CYS A 58 -10.19 10.21 -5.54
C CYS A 58 -11.11 10.59 -4.38
N PRO A 59 -10.99 9.95 -3.21
CA PRO A 59 -11.72 10.39 -2.02
C PRO A 59 -11.48 11.85 -1.65
N ARG A 60 -10.29 12.36 -1.93
CA ARG A 60 -9.90 13.75 -1.61
C ARG A 60 -10.32 14.76 -2.67
N CYS A 61 -10.23 14.40 -3.95
CA CYS A 61 -10.48 15.35 -5.05
C CYS A 61 -11.92 15.31 -5.53
N ASP A 62 -12.54 14.13 -5.52
CA ASP A 62 -13.81 13.84 -6.18
C ASP A 62 -14.89 13.38 -5.19
N GLY A 63 -14.58 13.30 -3.89
CA GLY A 63 -15.55 12.95 -2.84
C GLY A 63 -16.00 11.49 -2.84
N ARG A 64 -15.22 10.59 -3.45
CA ARG A 64 -15.48 9.14 -3.37
C ARG A 64 -15.40 8.65 -1.92
N GLU A 65 -16.24 7.70 -1.55
CA GLU A 65 -16.12 7.00 -0.27
C GLU A 65 -14.75 6.31 -0.14
N LEU A 66 -14.17 6.36 1.05
CA LEU A 66 -12.93 5.71 1.42
C LEU A 66 -13.21 4.65 2.48
N ASP A 67 -12.65 3.45 2.29
CA ASP A 67 -12.59 2.47 3.37
C ASP A 67 -11.59 2.96 4.43
N HIS A 68 -12.13 3.48 5.53
CA HIS A 68 -11.35 4.11 6.59
C HIS A 68 -10.45 3.13 7.34
N ALA A 69 -10.93 1.91 7.62
CA ALA A 69 -10.16 0.87 8.28
C ALA A 69 -9.01 0.38 7.39
N ALA A 70 -9.31 0.07 6.12
CA ALA A 70 -8.29 -0.33 5.16
C ALA A 70 -7.25 0.77 4.94
N TYR A 71 -7.67 2.03 4.91
CA TYR A 71 -6.75 3.16 4.82
C TYR A 71 -5.85 3.29 6.06
N ALA A 72 -6.41 3.19 7.27
CA ALA A 72 -5.62 3.26 8.51
C ALA A 72 -4.57 2.15 8.57
N TYR A 73 -4.95 0.90 8.23
CA TYR A 73 -4.02 -0.21 8.13
C TYR A 73 -2.93 0.03 7.06
N LEU A 74 -3.33 0.44 5.86
CA LEU A 74 -2.40 0.73 4.77
C LEU A 74 -1.44 1.89 5.10
N LEU A 75 -1.92 2.90 5.83
CA LEU A 75 -1.10 4.00 6.32
C LEU A 75 -0.01 3.49 7.27
N GLY A 76 -0.35 2.60 8.21
CA GLY A 76 0.64 1.96 9.09
C GLY A 76 1.71 1.20 8.29
N LEU A 77 1.30 0.37 7.33
CA LEU A 77 2.25 -0.34 6.45
C LEU A 77 3.10 0.62 5.60
N TYR A 78 2.50 1.71 5.11
CA TYR A 78 3.21 2.73 4.36
C TYR A 78 4.30 3.41 5.20
N LEU A 79 4.00 3.72 6.47
CA LEU A 79 4.95 4.38 7.36
C LEU A 79 6.13 3.48 7.73
N GLY A 80 5.94 2.16 7.84
CA GLY A 80 7.05 1.22 8.01
C GLY A 80 7.73 0.87 6.69
N ASP A 81 7.29 -0.20 6.05
CA ASP A 81 7.93 -0.83 4.88
C ASP A 81 7.58 -0.18 3.53
N GLY A 82 6.65 0.78 3.52
CA GLY A 82 6.20 1.42 2.29
C GLY A 82 7.09 2.54 1.78
N HIS A 83 7.08 2.74 0.46
CA HIS A 83 7.61 3.95 -0.16
C HIS A 83 6.80 4.32 -1.40
N ILE A 84 6.75 5.63 -1.70
CA ILE A 84 6.12 6.16 -2.91
C ILE A 84 7.20 6.79 -3.77
N ILE A 85 7.27 6.37 -5.02
CA ILE A 85 8.23 6.87 -6.00
C ILE A 85 7.55 7.08 -7.35
N GLN A 86 8.01 8.08 -8.10
CA GLN A 86 7.66 8.26 -9.50
C GLN A 86 8.94 8.26 -10.33
N TYR A 87 9.18 7.18 -11.07
CA TYR A 87 10.24 7.17 -12.07
C TYR A 87 9.90 8.13 -13.20
N SER A 88 10.90 8.79 -13.78
CA SER A 88 10.73 9.79 -14.85
C SER A 88 9.96 9.27 -16.07
N GLN A 89 10.08 7.98 -16.37
CA GLN A 89 9.39 7.32 -17.48
C GLN A 89 7.94 6.94 -17.14
N HIS A 90 7.57 6.96 -15.86
CA HIS A 90 6.24 6.58 -15.39
C HIS A 90 5.32 7.78 -15.33
N ARG A 91 4.12 7.61 -15.89
CA ARG A 91 3.09 8.65 -15.90
C ARG A 91 2.44 8.88 -14.54
N ALA A 92 2.56 7.94 -13.61
CA ALA A 92 1.95 7.99 -12.27
C ALA A 92 2.97 7.49 -11.23
N PRO A 93 2.94 7.98 -9.99
CA PRO A 93 3.70 7.39 -8.90
C PRO A 93 3.22 5.97 -8.59
N SER A 94 4.09 5.21 -7.92
CA SER A 94 3.78 3.90 -7.36
C SER A 94 4.02 3.87 -5.86
N LEU A 95 3.06 3.34 -5.12
CA LEU A 95 3.24 2.89 -3.74
C LEU A 95 3.73 1.45 -3.81
N MET A 96 4.75 1.15 -3.02
CA MET A 96 5.34 -0.18 -2.91
C MET A 96 5.53 -0.50 -1.44
N ILE A 97 5.05 -1.67 -1.02
CA ILE A 97 5.22 -2.21 0.33
C ILE A 97 5.91 -3.57 0.19
N ALA A 98 7.07 -3.71 0.84
CA ALA A 98 7.82 -4.96 0.86
C ALA A 98 7.24 -5.88 1.94
N CYS A 99 6.91 -7.11 1.58
CA CYS A 99 6.39 -8.13 2.50
C CYS A 99 7.29 -9.36 2.41
N ASP A 100 7.77 -9.88 3.55
CA ASP A 100 8.58 -11.11 3.59
C ASP A 100 7.79 -12.31 3.04
N GLU A 101 8.45 -13.21 2.30
CA GLU A 101 7.80 -14.44 1.81
C GLU A 101 7.48 -15.44 2.94
N ALA A 102 8.07 -15.26 4.13
CA ALA A 102 7.76 -16.04 5.33
C ALA A 102 6.37 -15.75 5.92
N TRP A 103 5.72 -14.64 5.55
CA TRP A 103 4.42 -14.20 6.06
C TRP A 103 3.42 -13.98 4.92
N PRO A 104 2.94 -15.07 4.26
CA PRO A 104 2.01 -14.98 3.13
C PRO A 104 0.67 -14.32 3.49
N GLY A 105 0.19 -14.46 4.73
CA GLY A 105 -1.03 -13.78 5.18
C GLY A 105 -0.89 -12.26 5.17
N LEU A 106 0.26 -11.73 5.62
CA LEU A 106 0.55 -10.30 5.55
C LEU A 106 0.53 -9.78 4.11
N LEU A 107 1.07 -10.55 3.16
CA LEU A 107 1.05 -10.22 1.74
C LEU A 107 -0.39 -10.13 1.19
N ASP A 108 -1.28 -11.04 1.63
CA ASP A 108 -2.69 -11.05 1.27
C ASP A 108 -3.43 -9.84 1.86
N GLU A 109 -3.22 -9.54 3.14
CA GLU A 109 -3.82 -8.38 3.81
C GLU A 109 -3.34 -7.06 3.20
N CYS A 110 -2.05 -6.93 2.90
CA CYS A 110 -1.48 -5.77 2.24
C CYS A 110 -2.12 -5.54 0.85
N GLN A 111 -2.30 -6.61 0.07
CA GLN A 111 -2.99 -6.53 -1.21
C GLN A 111 -4.47 -6.12 -1.04
N ALA A 112 -5.18 -6.73 -0.09
CA ALA A 112 -6.58 -6.44 0.17
C ALA A 112 -6.78 -4.97 0.55
N ALA A 113 -5.93 -4.45 1.44
CA ALA A 113 -5.96 -3.05 1.86
C ALA A 113 -5.66 -2.09 0.71
N MET A 114 -4.64 -2.38 -0.11
CA MET A 114 -4.38 -1.57 -1.32
C MET A 114 -5.57 -1.58 -2.29
N GLN A 115 -6.23 -2.73 -2.48
CA GLN A 115 -7.37 -2.85 -3.39
C GLN A 115 -8.61 -2.12 -2.86
N ALA A 116 -8.86 -2.15 -1.55
CA ALA A 116 -9.95 -1.41 -0.92
C ALA A 116 -9.74 0.12 -0.99
N VAL A 117 -8.50 0.58 -0.78
CA VAL A 117 -8.16 2.00 -0.87
C VAL A 117 -8.15 2.49 -2.33
N PHE A 118 -7.73 1.65 -3.28
CA PHE A 118 -7.63 1.99 -4.71
C PHE A 118 -8.40 0.99 -5.58
N PRO A 119 -9.75 0.96 -5.51
CA PRO A 119 -10.58 -0.05 -6.18
C PRO A 119 -10.47 0.00 -7.71
N ASP A 120 -10.25 1.18 -8.28
CA ASP A 120 -10.12 1.41 -9.72
C ASP A 120 -8.69 1.20 -10.25
N ASN A 121 -7.78 0.72 -9.41
CA ASN A 121 -6.39 0.48 -9.75
C ASN A 121 -6.05 -1.01 -9.58
N SER A 122 -5.22 -1.53 -10.49
CA SER A 122 -4.70 -2.88 -10.35
C SER A 122 -3.59 -2.90 -9.30
N VAL A 123 -3.75 -3.78 -8.31
CA VAL A 123 -2.69 -4.13 -7.37
C VAL A 123 -1.90 -5.32 -7.91
N CYS A 124 -0.58 -5.26 -7.88
CA CYS A 124 0.27 -6.35 -8.35
C CYS A 124 1.34 -6.76 -7.34
N ARG A 125 1.70 -8.05 -7.37
CA ARG A 125 2.79 -8.62 -6.57
C ARG A 125 4.01 -8.82 -7.45
N VAL A 126 5.15 -8.27 -7.04
CA VAL A 126 6.43 -8.40 -7.75
C VAL A 126 7.44 -9.08 -6.85
N ARG A 127 7.97 -10.23 -7.31
CA ARG A 127 8.97 -10.98 -6.56
C ARG A 127 10.30 -10.22 -6.48
N ARG A 128 10.93 -10.29 -5.31
CA ARG A 128 12.31 -9.88 -5.02
C ARG A 128 12.98 -10.98 -4.22
N THR A 129 14.30 -10.88 -4.03
CA THR A 129 15.04 -11.82 -3.21
C THR A 129 14.55 -11.75 -1.76
N GLY A 130 13.95 -12.84 -1.26
CA GLY A 130 13.48 -12.95 0.12
C GLY A 130 12.17 -12.21 0.45
N CYS A 131 11.57 -11.49 -0.51
CA CYS A 131 10.33 -10.75 -0.25
C CYS A 131 9.50 -10.56 -1.54
N ARG A 132 8.26 -10.12 -1.36
CA ARG A 132 7.37 -9.69 -2.44
C ARG A 132 6.94 -8.25 -2.21
N ASN A 133 7.04 -7.46 -3.27
CA ASN A 133 6.52 -6.11 -3.28
C ASN A 133 5.06 -6.13 -3.71
N VAL A 134 4.17 -5.62 -2.87
CA VAL A 134 2.80 -5.27 -3.27
C VAL A 134 2.83 -3.84 -3.79
N LYS A 135 2.28 -3.62 -4.99
CA LYS A 135 2.36 -2.34 -5.68
C LYS A 135 1.02 -1.88 -6.22
N VAL A 136 0.81 -0.57 -6.18
CA VAL A 136 -0.28 0.12 -6.88
C VAL A 136 0.24 1.39 -7.53
N TYR A 137 -0.25 1.69 -8.73
CA TYR A 137 0.05 2.93 -9.46
C TYR A 137 -1.21 3.81 -9.48
N SER A 138 -1.12 5.04 -8.97
CA SER A 138 -2.24 6.00 -9.00
C SER A 138 -1.75 7.44 -9.00
N GLN A 139 -2.41 8.35 -9.73
CA GLN A 139 -2.13 9.79 -9.63
C GLN A 139 -2.44 10.34 -8.24
N HIS A 140 -3.36 9.70 -7.53
CA HIS A 140 -3.86 10.16 -6.24
C HIS A 140 -3.05 9.65 -5.05
N LEU A 141 -1.92 8.98 -5.27
CA LEU A 141 -1.04 8.58 -4.16
C LEU A 141 -0.55 9.79 -3.35
N TRP A 142 -0.30 10.92 -4.00
CA TRP A 142 0.08 12.16 -3.33
C TRP A 142 -1.05 12.72 -2.46
N CYS A 143 -2.30 12.63 -2.92
CA CYS A 143 -3.47 13.05 -2.16
C CYS A 143 -3.72 12.15 -0.95
N MET A 144 -3.44 10.86 -1.09
CA MET A 144 -3.72 9.84 -0.08
C MET A 144 -2.58 9.67 0.93
N PHE A 145 -1.34 10.01 0.58
CA PHE A 145 -0.17 9.86 1.45
C PHE A 145 0.69 11.13 1.38
N PRO A 146 0.24 12.25 1.96
CA PRO A 146 0.93 13.55 1.87
C PRO A 146 2.29 13.58 2.58
N GLN A 147 2.65 12.52 3.31
CA GLN A 147 3.98 12.32 3.91
C GLN A 147 5.07 11.94 2.87
N HIS A 148 4.72 11.88 1.58
CA HIS A 148 5.68 11.64 0.52
C HIS A 148 6.68 12.80 0.36
N GLY A 149 7.82 12.54 -0.29
CA GLY A 149 8.86 13.56 -0.48
C GLY A 149 10.22 12.95 -0.84
N PRO A 150 11.20 13.79 -1.24
CA PRO A 150 12.54 13.32 -1.58
C PRO A 150 13.31 12.83 -0.35
N GLY A 151 14.29 11.96 -0.56
CA GLY A 151 15.16 11.47 0.51
C GLY A 151 14.56 10.34 1.36
N LYS A 152 15.22 10.01 2.47
CA LYS A 152 14.78 8.93 3.36
C LYS A 152 13.58 9.38 4.19
N LYS A 153 12.73 8.45 4.59
CA LYS A 153 11.52 8.74 5.39
C LYS A 153 11.82 9.36 6.75
N HIS A 154 12.88 8.92 7.42
CA HIS A 154 13.28 9.44 8.73
C HIS A 154 14.02 10.78 8.67
N ASP A 155 14.40 11.26 7.49
CA ASP A 155 15.02 12.58 7.33
C ASP A 155 13.96 13.67 7.03
N ARG A 156 12.68 13.29 7.01
CA ARG A 156 11.54 14.14 6.65
C ARG A 156 10.59 14.27 7.83
N ILE A 157 9.84 15.38 7.86
CA ILE A 157 8.69 15.53 8.76
C ILE A 157 7.60 14.57 8.31
N ILE A 158 7.11 13.76 9.24
CA ILE A 158 6.00 12.83 9.05
C ILE A 158 4.85 13.26 9.96
N ALA A 159 4.00 14.14 9.46
CA ALA A 159 2.80 14.58 10.16
C ALA A 159 1.54 14.07 9.46
N LEU A 160 0.53 13.65 10.22
CA LEU A 160 -0.78 13.31 9.67
C LEU A 160 -1.56 14.59 9.37
N GLU A 161 -2.18 14.67 8.19
CA GLU A 161 -3.17 15.71 7.94
C GLU A 161 -4.39 15.52 8.86
N PRO A 162 -5.18 16.57 9.16
CA PRO A 162 -6.30 16.48 10.11
C PRO A 162 -7.30 15.36 9.79
N TRP A 163 -7.59 15.11 8.51
CA TRP A 163 -8.46 14.00 8.11
C TRP A 163 -7.79 12.64 8.35
N GLN A 164 -6.48 12.48 8.12
CA GLN A 164 -5.77 11.23 8.43
C GLN A 164 -5.79 10.97 9.93
N GLN A 165 -5.61 12.02 10.74
CA GLN A 165 -5.70 11.91 12.19
C GLN A 165 -7.10 11.44 12.62
N GLN A 166 -8.16 11.99 12.03
CA GLN A 166 -9.54 11.54 12.29
C GLN A 166 -9.75 10.06 11.94
N LEU A 167 -9.17 9.59 10.82
CA LEU A 167 -9.26 8.18 10.43
C LEU A 167 -8.48 7.27 11.38
N VAL A 168 -7.25 7.64 11.75
CA VAL A 168 -6.47 6.90 12.74
C VAL A 168 -7.17 6.92 14.10
N ASP A 169 -7.80 8.03 14.46
CA ASP A 169 -8.53 8.16 15.71
C ASP A 169 -9.78 7.29 15.78
N GLY A 170 -10.47 7.10 14.65
CA GLY A 170 -11.62 6.21 14.52
C GLY A 170 -11.25 4.73 14.32
N HIS A 171 -10.06 4.46 13.79
CA HIS A 171 -9.54 3.12 13.48
C HIS A 171 -8.12 2.89 14.04
N PRO A 172 -7.90 3.08 15.36
CA PRO A 172 -6.56 3.08 15.93
C PRO A 172 -5.93 1.68 15.87
N TRP A 173 -6.74 0.63 16.02
CA TRP A 173 -6.26 -0.75 15.97
C TRP A 173 -5.82 -1.17 14.57
N ASP A 174 -6.51 -0.72 13.52
CA ASP A 174 -6.08 -0.95 12.14
C ASP A 174 -4.73 -0.27 11.87
N PHE A 175 -4.57 0.97 12.32
CA PHE A 175 -3.30 1.69 12.21
C PHE A 175 -2.16 1.00 12.99
N ILE A 176 -2.39 0.65 14.26
CA ILE A 176 -1.43 -0.10 15.08
C ILE A 176 -1.07 -1.42 14.38
N ARG A 177 -2.07 -2.15 13.88
CA ARG A 177 -1.84 -3.41 13.18
C ARG A 177 -0.94 -3.22 11.97
N GLY A 178 -1.14 -2.18 11.16
CA GLY A 178 -0.28 -1.85 10.02
C GLY A 178 1.17 -1.52 10.43
N LEU A 179 1.36 -0.75 11.49
CA LEU A 179 2.69 -0.43 12.04
C LEU A 179 3.41 -1.68 12.54
N PHE A 180 2.71 -2.55 13.27
CA PHE A 180 3.32 -3.77 13.79
C PHE A 180 3.50 -4.86 12.74
N HIS A 181 2.65 -4.87 11.70
CA HIS A 181 2.82 -5.76 10.55
C HIS A 181 4.06 -5.42 9.74
N SER A 182 4.40 -4.13 9.61
CA SER A 182 5.66 -3.69 9.00
C SER A 182 6.84 -3.83 9.96
N ASP A 183 7.16 -2.76 10.70
CA ASP A 183 8.36 -2.63 11.54
C ASP A 183 8.24 -3.24 12.95
N GLY A 184 7.14 -3.95 13.21
CA GLY A 184 6.91 -4.60 14.49
C GLY A 184 7.34 -6.07 14.54
N CYS A 185 7.52 -6.58 15.75
CA CYS A 185 7.60 -8.02 15.99
C CYS A 185 6.95 -8.40 17.31
N ARG A 186 6.47 -9.64 17.38
CA ARG A 186 5.99 -10.29 18.59
C ARG A 186 6.94 -11.43 18.91
N ILE A 187 7.60 -11.38 20.06
CA ILE A 187 8.54 -12.42 20.49
C ILE A 187 8.13 -12.97 21.86
N THR A 188 8.43 -14.24 22.09
CA THR A 188 8.33 -14.86 23.41
C THR A 188 9.71 -14.89 24.04
N ASN A 189 9.93 -14.06 25.05
CA ASN A 189 11.13 -14.16 25.88
C ASN A 189 10.91 -15.20 26.97
N TRP A 190 12.00 -15.75 27.50
CA TRP A 190 11.93 -16.67 28.62
C TRP A 190 13.05 -16.44 29.62
N THR A 191 12.76 -16.76 30.88
CA THR A 191 13.74 -16.78 31.98
C THR A 191 13.50 -17.99 32.86
N THR A 192 14.48 -18.39 33.67
CA THR A 192 14.30 -19.45 34.66
C THR A 192 14.44 -18.89 36.07
N ARG A 193 13.49 -19.24 36.95
CA ARG A 193 13.54 -18.88 38.36
C ARG A 193 13.37 -20.15 39.21
N ILE A 194 14.12 -20.25 40.30
CA ILE A 194 13.91 -21.30 41.30
C ILE A 194 12.71 -20.91 42.16
N VAL A 195 11.72 -21.81 42.24
CA VAL A 195 10.52 -21.65 43.08
C VAL A 195 10.33 -22.95 43.84
N ALA A 196 10.37 -22.88 45.17
CA ALA A 196 10.29 -24.05 46.06
C ALA A 196 11.33 -25.15 45.73
N GLY A 197 12.56 -24.77 45.38
CA GLY A 197 13.64 -25.70 45.06
C GLY A 197 13.63 -26.23 43.62
N GLU A 198 12.56 -26.00 42.85
CA GLU A 198 12.45 -26.43 41.45
C GLU A 198 12.75 -25.28 40.47
N ARG A 199 13.50 -25.58 39.41
CA ARG A 199 13.77 -24.63 38.32
C ARG A 199 12.55 -24.53 37.41
N LYS A 200 11.82 -23.41 37.47
CA LYS A 200 10.68 -23.14 36.59
C LYS A 200 11.05 -22.17 35.46
N ARG A 201 10.66 -22.51 34.22
CA ARG A 201 10.78 -21.62 33.05
C ARG A 201 9.53 -20.73 32.97
N TYR A 202 9.75 -19.43 32.84
CA TYR A 202 8.72 -18.41 32.70
C TYR A 202 8.84 -17.79 31.33
N GLU A 203 7.75 -17.80 30.58
CA GLU A 203 7.66 -17.20 29.25
C GLU A 203 6.82 -15.93 29.31
N TYR A 204 7.28 -14.90 28.63
CA TYR A 204 6.61 -13.61 28.59
C TYR A 204 6.62 -13.06 27.16
N PRO A 205 5.45 -13.04 26.49
CA PRO A 205 5.33 -12.43 25.17
C PRO A 205 5.55 -10.93 25.27
N ARG A 206 6.15 -10.36 24.23
CA ARG A 206 6.45 -8.94 24.12
C ARG A 206 6.33 -8.50 22.68
N TYR A 207 5.77 -7.31 22.47
CA TYR A 207 5.81 -6.63 21.19
C TYR A 207 6.93 -5.59 21.17
N PHE A 208 7.59 -5.47 20.03
CA PHE A 208 8.53 -4.41 19.72
C PHE A 208 8.12 -3.72 18.43
N PHE A 209 8.35 -2.42 18.37
CA PHE A 209 8.26 -1.61 17.16
C PHE A 209 9.51 -0.77 17.04
N THR A 210 10.21 -0.86 15.91
CA THR A 210 11.50 -0.18 15.72
C THR A 210 11.46 0.70 14.48
N ASN A 211 11.58 2.01 14.65
CA ASN A 211 11.60 2.93 13.51
C ASN A 211 12.58 4.09 13.76
N LYS A 212 13.30 4.50 12.72
CA LYS A 212 14.27 5.61 12.83
C LYS A 212 13.62 6.99 12.91
N SER A 213 12.42 7.16 12.36
CA SER A 213 11.71 8.44 12.40
C SER A 213 11.10 8.65 13.79
N ASP A 214 11.47 9.75 14.43
CA ASP A 214 10.91 10.17 15.70
C ASP A 214 9.42 10.41 15.58
N ASP A 215 8.98 11.06 14.50
CA ASP A 215 7.57 11.30 14.20
C ASP A 215 6.76 9.99 14.10
N ILE A 216 7.27 8.98 13.39
CA ILE A 216 6.57 7.67 13.28
C ILE A 216 6.53 6.97 14.63
N ARG A 217 7.59 7.07 15.43
CA ARG A 217 7.57 6.53 16.80
C ARG A 217 6.53 7.25 17.65
N THR A 218 6.46 8.58 17.57
CA THR A 218 5.45 9.40 18.27
C THR A 218 4.03 8.99 17.87
N LEU A 219 3.74 8.87 16.57
CA LEU A 219 2.45 8.39 16.08
C LEU A 219 2.09 7.00 16.63
N CYS A 220 3.05 6.09 16.67
CA CYS A 220 2.87 4.76 17.24
C CYS A 220 2.56 4.83 18.75
N SER A 221 3.40 5.52 19.53
CA SER A 221 3.22 5.65 20.98
C SER A 221 1.93 6.36 21.37
N ASP A 222 1.55 7.41 20.66
CA ASP A 222 0.35 8.18 20.98
C ASP A 222 -0.89 7.34 20.71
N THR A 223 -0.90 6.59 19.60
CA THR A 223 -2.00 5.68 19.28
C THR A 223 -2.09 4.54 20.28
N LEU A 224 -0.96 3.95 20.70
CA LEU A 224 -0.93 2.93 21.76
C LEU A 224 -1.47 3.46 23.09
N THR A 225 -1.05 4.65 23.48
CA THR A 225 -1.54 5.33 24.70
C THR A 225 -3.05 5.53 24.64
N LYS A 226 -3.58 5.97 23.49
CA LYS A 226 -5.01 6.22 23.29
C LYS A 226 -5.87 4.97 23.49
N VAL A 227 -5.37 3.80 23.10
CA VAL A 227 -6.09 2.52 23.28
C VAL A 227 -5.77 1.82 24.62
N GLY A 228 -5.09 2.50 25.54
CA GLY A 228 -4.76 1.98 26.86
C GLY A 228 -3.62 0.94 26.86
N VAL A 229 -2.87 0.83 25.75
CA VAL A 229 -1.70 -0.04 25.69
C VAL A 229 -0.52 0.66 26.34
N GLU A 230 -0.09 0.13 27.47
CA GLU A 230 1.11 0.63 28.15
C GLU A 230 2.38 0.15 27.43
N TRP A 231 3.25 1.10 27.09
CA TRP A 231 4.50 0.88 26.38
C TRP A 231 5.65 1.63 27.05
N THR A 232 6.89 1.26 26.71
CA THR A 232 8.10 1.95 27.16
C THR A 232 9.09 2.06 26.01
N THR A 233 9.96 3.07 26.04
CA THR A 233 11.09 3.17 25.12
C THR A 233 12.27 2.36 25.64
N LEU A 234 12.90 1.56 24.77
CA LEU A 234 14.17 0.90 25.06
C LEU A 234 15.30 1.52 24.23
N ALA A 235 16.33 1.99 24.92
CA ALA A 235 17.60 2.34 24.30
C ALA A 235 18.36 1.05 23.96
N ARG A 236 18.78 0.87 22.70
CA ARG A 236 19.65 -0.22 22.28
C ARG A 236 21.01 0.41 21.94
N GLY A 237 21.95 0.41 22.90
CA GLY A 237 23.05 1.38 22.83
C GLY A 237 22.50 2.81 22.94
N SER A 238 23.22 3.83 22.50
CA SER A 238 22.85 5.24 22.72
C SER A 238 21.48 5.69 22.18
N ASP A 239 20.85 4.94 21.26
CA ASP A 239 19.74 5.48 20.46
C ASP A 239 18.37 4.83 20.82
N PRO A 240 17.36 5.62 21.21
CA PRO A 240 16.06 5.15 21.70
C PRO A 240 15.04 4.86 20.57
N PHE A 241 15.39 4.00 19.62
CA PHE A 241 14.52 3.71 18.46
C PHE A 241 13.43 2.66 18.68
N ASN A 242 13.35 2.05 19.87
CA ASN A 242 12.48 0.89 20.09
C ASN A 242 11.34 1.23 21.06
N ILE A 243 10.11 1.07 20.61
CA ILE A 243 8.91 1.02 21.45
C ILE A 243 8.68 -0.43 21.85
N SER A 244 8.43 -0.67 23.12
CA SER A 244 8.20 -2.00 23.67
C SER A 244 6.88 -2.07 24.44
N VAL A 245 6.11 -3.12 24.20
CA VAL A 245 4.92 -3.48 24.97
C VAL A 245 5.15 -4.83 25.65
N ALA A 246 5.32 -4.82 26.97
CA ALA A 246 5.69 -6.01 27.76
C ALA A 246 4.73 -6.32 28.91
N ARG A 247 3.84 -5.39 29.28
CA ARG A 247 2.88 -5.63 30.36
C ARG A 247 1.83 -6.63 29.90
N ARG A 248 1.51 -7.62 30.74
CA ARG A 248 0.64 -8.74 30.39
C ARG A 248 -0.73 -8.29 29.85
N ALA A 249 -1.35 -7.28 30.46
CA ALA A 249 -2.63 -6.73 30.01
C ALA A 249 -2.50 -6.05 28.63
N SER A 250 -1.48 -5.22 28.44
CA SER A 250 -1.19 -4.58 27.17
C SER A 250 -0.88 -5.57 26.05
N VAL A 251 -0.13 -6.64 26.34
CA VAL A 251 0.17 -7.69 25.35
C VAL A 251 -1.10 -8.46 24.99
N ALA A 252 -1.99 -8.73 25.95
CA ALA A 252 -3.28 -9.34 25.66
C ALA A 252 -4.18 -8.46 24.76
N LEU A 253 -4.16 -7.14 24.97
CA LEU A 253 -4.83 -6.19 24.07
C LEU A 253 -4.23 -6.22 22.65
N MET A 254 -2.90 -6.18 22.56
CA MET A 254 -2.20 -6.30 21.28
C MET A 254 -2.51 -7.63 20.57
N ASP A 255 -2.53 -8.75 21.29
CA ASP A 255 -2.86 -10.07 20.76
C ASP A 255 -4.29 -10.11 20.20
N ALA A 256 -5.25 -9.49 20.89
CA ALA A 256 -6.66 -9.47 20.49
C ALA A 256 -6.91 -8.66 19.22
N HIS A 257 -6.11 -7.62 18.96
CA HIS A 257 -6.37 -6.64 17.89
C HIS A 257 -5.37 -6.67 16.73
N VAL A 258 -4.10 -6.97 16.99
CA VAL A 258 -3.06 -7.08 15.94
C VAL A 258 -3.04 -8.51 15.38
N GLY A 259 -3.19 -9.50 16.24
CA GLY A 259 -3.10 -10.92 15.88
C GLY A 259 -1.66 -11.37 15.55
N PRO A 260 -1.50 -12.65 15.15
CA PRO A 260 -0.21 -13.19 14.74
C PRO A 260 0.19 -12.68 13.35
N LYS A 261 1.50 -12.58 13.09
CA LYS A 261 2.02 -12.54 11.72
C LYS A 261 1.97 -13.97 11.15
N TYR A 262 1.35 -14.13 9.98
CA TYR A 262 1.24 -15.40 9.25
C TYR A 262 1.31 -15.15 7.74
#